data_AF-A0A3D6E921-F1
#
_entry.id   AF-A0A3D6E921-F1
#
_cell.length_a   1.000
_cell.length_b   1.000
_cell.length_c   1.000
_cell.angle_alpha   90.00
_cell.angle_beta   90.00
_cell.angle_gamma   90.00
#
_symmetry.space_group_name_H-M   'P 1'
#
loop_
_entity.id
_entity.type
_entity.pdbx_description
1 polymer ?
#
loop_
_entity_poly.entity_id
_entity_poly.type
_entity_poly.pdbx_seq_one_letter_code
_entity_poly.pdbx_strand_id
1 'polypeptide(L)'
;MGPDFEPWSRAMHRDSVRAVYWEQLLAKKDVEHKPVKKKSLPKQRGKKSYYADTLLCNGKIALMRLSSLPYEKISVDSLRIASFLSTISEADYLIIDIQGNSGGSELYWSRLVVSRLIPKPITYFSTQIVRGGEINREYCPEFFEEAESLTGEVCSGLPDELYDGTFYLRKYPCEVAASDPIAFRGKIYLLVDRKVFSSAGGWADFCKQTGWATVVGETTGVQGIGRDPIVISLPESGLLLRYPYCNGINADGTFNGEVGVRPDIEIHGKDKNERLQNLIEYLSAL
;
A
#
# COMPACT_ATOMS: atom_id res chain seq x y z
N MET A 1 -2.66 -11.15 -4.51
CA MET A 1 -3.10 -12.52 -4.19
C MET A 1 -3.10 -12.67 -2.68
N GLY A 2 -4.22 -13.06 -2.09
CA GLY A 2 -4.34 -13.29 -0.65
C GLY A 2 -3.95 -14.72 -0.27
N PRO A 3 -3.79 -15.01 1.03
CA PRO A 3 -3.66 -16.38 1.53
C PRO A 3 -4.89 -17.25 1.19
N ASP A 4 -4.69 -18.57 1.10
CA ASP A 4 -5.76 -19.53 0.76
C ASP A 4 -6.92 -19.50 1.76
N PHE A 5 -8.16 -19.52 1.26
CA PHE A 5 -9.37 -19.38 2.07
C PHE A 5 -9.61 -20.55 3.04
N GLU A 6 -9.26 -21.77 2.65
CA GLU A 6 -9.53 -22.97 3.43
C GLU A 6 -8.81 -22.99 4.81
N PRO A 7 -7.49 -22.72 4.89
CA PRO A 7 -6.80 -22.53 6.16
C PRO A 7 -7.46 -21.50 7.08
N TRP A 8 -7.89 -20.35 6.54
CA TRP A 8 -8.58 -19.31 7.30
C TRP A 8 -9.90 -19.79 7.87
N SER A 9 -10.72 -20.45 7.05
CA SER A 9 -11.99 -21.00 7.47
C SER A 9 -11.76 -21.99 8.62
N ARG A 10 -10.80 -22.91 8.48
CA ARG A 10 -10.45 -23.86 9.55
C ARG A 10 -10.02 -23.15 10.83
N ALA A 11 -9.11 -22.16 10.75
CA ALA A 11 -8.65 -21.42 11.92
C ALA A 11 -9.78 -20.73 12.68
N MET A 12 -10.75 -20.15 11.96
CA MET A 12 -11.91 -19.47 12.56
C MET A 12 -12.94 -20.45 13.14
N HIS A 13 -13.14 -21.61 12.53
CA HIS A 13 -14.14 -22.59 12.98
C HIS A 13 -13.64 -23.49 14.13
N ARG A 14 -12.32 -23.66 14.27
CA ARG A 14 -11.73 -24.61 15.23
C ARG A 14 -12.02 -24.28 16.71
N ASP A 15 -12.25 -23.01 17.05
CA ASP A 15 -12.21 -22.55 18.46
C ASP A 15 -13.39 -21.68 18.91
N SER A 16 -14.59 -21.86 18.32
CA SER A 16 -15.79 -21.10 18.72
C SER A 16 -16.12 -21.22 20.22
N VAL A 17 -15.81 -22.35 20.86
CA VAL A 17 -16.01 -22.57 22.31
C VAL A 17 -14.98 -21.81 23.17
N ARG A 18 -13.71 -21.75 22.75
CA ARG A 18 -12.66 -21.04 23.50
C ARG A 18 -12.75 -19.53 23.31
N ALA A 19 -13.26 -19.06 22.17
CA ALA A 19 -13.58 -17.66 21.96
C ALA A 19 -14.55 -17.13 23.03
N VAL A 20 -15.58 -17.91 23.37
CA VAL A 20 -16.53 -17.59 24.46
C VAL A 20 -15.84 -17.55 25.82
N TYR A 21 -14.92 -18.50 26.10
CA TYR A 21 -14.13 -18.49 27.33
C TYR A 21 -13.27 -17.22 27.47
N TRP A 22 -12.57 -16.81 26.41
CA TRP A 22 -11.77 -15.57 26.42
C TRP A 22 -12.63 -14.33 26.54
N GLU A 23 -13.78 -14.28 25.87
CA GLU A 23 -14.74 -13.18 26.01
C GLU A 23 -15.16 -13.02 27.47
N GLN A 24 -15.52 -14.12 28.14
CA GLN A 24 -15.89 -14.10 29.57
C GLN A 24 -14.74 -13.71 30.49
N LEU A 25 -13.51 -14.16 30.20
CA LEU A 25 -12.32 -13.86 31.00
C LEU A 25 -11.89 -12.39 30.85
N LEU A 26 -11.90 -11.87 29.62
CA LEU A 26 -11.53 -10.49 29.30
C LEU A 26 -12.61 -9.49 29.74
N ALA A 27 -13.88 -9.90 29.76
CA ALA A 27 -14.97 -9.09 30.32
C ALA A 27 -14.86 -8.88 31.84
N LYS A 28 -14.12 -9.75 32.56
CA LYS A 28 -13.96 -9.70 34.02
C LYS A 28 -12.82 -8.82 34.52
N LYS A 29 -11.98 -8.25 33.63
CA LYS A 29 -10.96 -7.26 34.00
C LYS A 29 -11.45 -5.86 33.60
N ASP A 30 -11.81 -5.07 34.60
CA ASP A 30 -12.31 -3.70 34.47
C ASP A 30 -11.48 -2.82 33.51
N VAL A 31 -12.18 -2.24 32.54
CA VAL A 31 -12.06 -0.81 32.27
C VAL A 31 -13.49 -0.30 32.35
N GLU A 32 -13.71 0.79 33.11
CA GLU A 32 -14.93 1.61 33.03
C GLU A 32 -15.45 1.56 31.58
N HIS A 33 -16.56 0.87 31.38
CA HIS A 33 -17.20 0.85 30.08
C HIS A 33 -17.69 2.27 29.81
N LYS A 34 -16.83 3.14 29.27
CA LYS A 34 -17.31 4.10 28.28
C LYS A 34 -18.05 3.22 27.28
N PRO A 35 -19.37 3.34 27.15
CA PRO A 35 -20.14 2.41 26.35
C PRO A 35 -19.44 2.34 25.00
N VAL A 36 -18.96 1.14 24.66
CA VAL A 36 -18.57 0.85 23.28
C VAL A 36 -19.85 1.16 22.53
N LYS A 37 -19.92 2.34 21.91
CA LYS A 37 -21.03 2.70 21.04
C LYS A 37 -21.15 1.49 20.14
N LYS A 38 -22.27 0.74 20.25
CA LYS A 38 -22.58 -0.33 19.32
C LYS A 38 -22.20 0.23 17.97
N LYS A 39 -21.13 -0.28 17.36
CA LYS A 39 -20.85 0.04 15.97
C LYS A 39 -22.06 -0.54 15.28
N SER A 40 -23.05 0.32 15.04
CA SER A 40 -24.17 0.04 14.19
C SER A 40 -23.59 -0.69 12.98
N LEU A 41 -24.22 -1.81 12.59
CA LEU A 41 -24.14 -2.36 11.23
C LEU A 41 -23.73 -1.24 10.29
N PRO A 42 -22.63 -1.36 9.53
CA PRO A 42 -21.98 -0.22 8.91
C PRO A 42 -23.05 0.63 8.25
N LYS A 43 -23.39 1.76 8.89
CA LYS A 43 -24.30 2.73 8.31
C LYS A 43 -23.74 2.93 6.93
N GLN A 44 -24.54 2.74 5.88
CA GLN A 44 -24.14 2.99 4.49
C GLN A 44 -23.21 4.20 4.53
N ARG A 45 -21.90 3.96 4.33
CA ARG A 45 -20.87 4.98 4.56
C ARG A 45 -21.18 6.06 3.55
N GLY A 46 -21.94 7.08 3.99
CA GLY A 46 -22.41 8.16 3.15
C GLY A 46 -21.22 8.73 2.43
N LYS A 47 -21.38 8.97 1.12
CA LYS A 47 -20.54 9.66 0.12
C LYS A 47 -19.21 10.32 0.59
N LYS A 48 -18.39 9.65 1.38
CA LYS A 48 -17.05 10.15 1.73
C LYS A 48 -16.20 9.87 0.51
N SER A 49 -15.97 10.89 -0.30
CA SER A 49 -14.98 10.80 -1.35
C SER A 49 -13.60 10.91 -0.70
N TYR A 50 -12.69 10.05 -1.17
CA TYR A 50 -11.30 10.06 -0.76
C TYR A 50 -10.43 10.86 -1.74
N TYR A 51 -11.08 11.46 -2.74
CA TYR A 51 -10.51 12.18 -3.86
C TYR A 51 -10.91 13.67 -3.83
N ALA A 52 -9.90 14.53 -3.98
CA ALA A 52 -10.05 15.96 -4.19
C ALA A 52 -8.99 16.45 -5.19
N ASP A 53 -9.27 17.54 -5.88
CA ASP A 53 -8.36 18.09 -6.89
C ASP A 53 -8.47 19.62 -6.97
N THR A 54 -7.45 20.26 -7.51
CA THR A 54 -7.42 21.70 -7.80
C THR A 54 -6.31 22.04 -8.80
N LEU A 55 -6.38 23.24 -9.36
CA LEU A 55 -5.34 23.85 -10.19
C LEU A 55 -4.72 25.02 -9.44
N LEU A 56 -3.39 25.05 -9.41
CA LEU A 56 -2.58 26.05 -8.73
C LEU A 56 -1.72 26.79 -9.75
N CYS A 57 -1.15 27.93 -9.34
CA CYS A 57 -0.21 28.71 -10.15
C CYS A 57 -0.72 29.00 -11.57
N ASN A 58 -1.97 29.49 -11.68
CA ASN A 58 -2.65 29.75 -12.95
C ASN A 58 -2.75 28.53 -13.88
N GLY A 59 -2.89 27.32 -13.32
CA GLY A 59 -3.04 26.09 -14.08
C GLY A 59 -1.73 25.35 -14.36
N LYS A 60 -0.57 25.91 -14.01
CA LYS A 60 0.72 25.25 -14.21
C LYS A 60 0.94 24.02 -13.33
N ILE A 61 0.35 24.02 -12.14
CA ILE A 61 0.45 22.90 -11.20
C ILE A 61 -0.95 22.31 -11.00
N ALA A 62 -1.14 21.10 -11.51
CA ALA A 62 -2.27 20.25 -11.19
C ALA A 62 -2.01 19.54 -9.85
N LEU A 63 -2.98 19.56 -8.94
CA LEU A 63 -2.91 18.84 -7.68
C LEU A 63 -4.11 17.89 -7.57
N MET A 64 -3.84 16.61 -7.41
CA MET A 64 -4.83 15.63 -6.97
C MET A 64 -4.45 15.04 -5.62
N ARG A 65 -5.42 14.85 -4.74
CA ARG A 65 -5.25 14.25 -3.42
C ARG A 65 -6.06 12.97 -3.32
N LEU A 66 -5.39 11.91 -2.86
CA LEU A 66 -5.97 10.59 -2.64
C LEU A 66 -5.68 10.16 -1.21
N SER A 67 -6.68 10.28 -0.34
CA SER A 67 -6.55 9.97 1.10
C SER A 67 -6.76 8.50 1.47
N SER A 68 -7.22 7.69 0.51
CA SER A 68 -7.34 6.22 0.60
C SER A 68 -7.53 5.63 -0.80
N LEU A 69 -7.41 4.32 -0.96
CA LEU A 69 -7.54 3.60 -2.23
C LEU A 69 -8.70 2.55 -2.21
N PRO A 70 -9.94 2.91 -1.85
CA PRO A 70 -11.02 1.94 -1.65
C PRO A 70 -11.53 1.31 -2.96
N TYR A 71 -11.44 -0.03 -3.06
CA TYR A 71 -11.92 -0.78 -4.24
C TYR A 71 -13.38 -0.45 -4.58
N GLU A 72 -14.25 -0.34 -3.58
CA GLU A 72 -15.68 -0.09 -3.75
C GLU A 72 -16.02 1.30 -4.29
N LYS A 73 -15.04 2.21 -4.37
CA LYS A 73 -15.24 3.56 -4.94
C LYS A 73 -14.68 3.72 -6.34
N ILE A 74 -14.04 2.69 -6.92
CA ILE A 74 -13.46 2.77 -8.26
C ILE A 74 -14.48 3.29 -9.27
N SER A 75 -15.69 2.73 -9.28
CA SER A 75 -16.74 3.15 -10.23
C SER A 75 -17.25 4.57 -10.02
N VAL A 76 -17.16 5.12 -8.81
CA VAL A 76 -17.68 6.46 -8.47
C VAL A 76 -16.62 7.53 -8.71
N ASP A 77 -15.38 7.26 -8.30
CA ASP A 77 -14.29 8.22 -8.42
C ASP A 77 -13.68 8.22 -9.84
N SER A 78 -13.92 7.18 -10.66
CA SER A 78 -13.43 7.11 -12.04
C SER A 78 -13.82 8.31 -12.90
N LEU A 79 -15.10 8.72 -12.87
CA LEU A 79 -15.58 9.87 -13.64
C LEU A 79 -14.96 11.18 -13.18
N ARG A 80 -14.79 11.36 -11.86
CA ARG A 80 -14.22 12.58 -11.29
C ARG A 80 -12.73 12.70 -11.61
N ILE A 81 -11.98 11.61 -11.44
CA ILE A 81 -10.56 11.56 -11.79
C ILE A 81 -10.38 11.74 -13.30
N ALA A 82 -11.16 11.03 -14.13
CA ALA A 82 -11.12 11.19 -15.58
C ALA A 82 -11.37 12.64 -16.02
N SER A 83 -12.40 13.27 -15.43
CA SER A 83 -12.74 14.66 -15.72
C SER A 83 -11.58 15.60 -15.36
N PHE A 84 -11.00 15.48 -14.16
CA PHE A 84 -9.86 16.31 -13.77
C PHE A 84 -8.63 16.06 -14.65
N LEU A 85 -8.28 14.80 -14.89
CA LEU A 85 -7.13 14.47 -15.74
C LEU A 85 -7.28 15.08 -17.16
N SER A 86 -8.50 15.16 -17.70
CA SER A 86 -8.73 15.82 -19.00
C SER A 86 -8.48 17.33 -19.01
N THR A 87 -8.45 18.01 -17.86
CA THR A 87 -8.24 19.46 -17.77
C THR A 87 -6.78 19.87 -17.59
N ILE A 88 -5.87 18.91 -17.37
CA ILE A 88 -4.48 19.20 -16.99
C ILE A 88 -3.47 19.05 -18.14
N SER A 89 -3.91 18.91 -19.39
CA SER A 89 -3.00 18.68 -20.53
C SER A 89 -1.89 19.73 -20.66
N GLU A 90 -2.21 20.98 -20.32
CA GLU A 90 -1.31 22.14 -20.38
C GLU A 90 -0.56 22.41 -19.06
N ALA A 91 -0.75 21.60 -18.03
CA ALA A 91 -0.04 21.77 -16.77
C ALA A 91 1.40 21.25 -16.89
N ASP A 92 2.35 22.01 -16.32
CA ASP A 92 3.77 21.64 -16.28
C ASP A 92 4.03 20.49 -15.31
N TYR A 93 3.25 20.46 -14.22
CA TYR A 93 3.43 19.53 -13.11
C TYR A 93 2.10 18.94 -12.63
N LEU A 94 2.11 17.65 -12.31
CA LEU A 94 1.05 16.98 -11.55
C LEU A 94 1.60 16.52 -10.20
N ILE A 95 1.06 17.08 -9.11
CA ILE A 95 1.28 16.56 -7.77
C ILE A 95 0.16 15.57 -7.44
N ILE A 96 0.54 14.35 -7.09
CA ILE A 96 -0.33 13.32 -6.55
C ILE A 96 -0.04 13.23 -5.05
N ASP A 97 -0.87 13.88 -4.24
CA ASP A 97 -0.74 13.92 -2.78
C ASP A 97 -1.42 12.70 -2.14
N ILE A 98 -0.61 11.78 -1.64
CA ILE A 98 -1.05 10.59 -0.89
C ILE A 98 -0.61 10.62 0.58
N GLN A 99 -0.23 11.78 1.11
CA GLN A 99 0.14 11.90 2.53
C GLN A 99 -1.00 11.43 3.44
N GLY A 100 -0.69 10.56 4.40
CA GLY A 100 -1.68 9.95 5.29
C GLY A 100 -2.51 8.81 4.68
N ASN A 101 -2.24 8.39 3.44
CA ASN A 101 -2.99 7.32 2.77
C ASN A 101 -2.53 5.95 3.25
N SER A 102 -3.40 5.26 4.01
CA SER A 102 -3.09 3.94 4.57
C SER A 102 -3.25 2.78 3.57
N GLY A 103 -3.43 3.05 2.28
CA GLY A 103 -3.58 2.06 1.24
C GLY A 103 -5.03 1.72 0.88
N GLY A 104 -5.22 0.48 0.43
CA GLY A 104 -6.45 -0.04 -0.15
C GLY A 104 -6.13 -0.98 -1.32
N SER A 105 -6.83 -0.85 -2.43
CA SER A 105 -6.66 -1.68 -3.62
C SER A 105 -5.67 -1.06 -4.61
N GLU A 106 -4.73 -1.87 -5.08
CA GLU A 106 -3.80 -1.50 -6.17
C GLU A 106 -4.55 -1.17 -7.46
N LEU A 107 -5.71 -1.80 -7.68
CA LEU A 107 -6.57 -1.52 -8.82
C LEU A 107 -7.09 -0.08 -8.83
N TYR A 108 -7.16 0.57 -7.66
CA TYR A 108 -7.62 1.95 -7.57
C TYR A 108 -6.64 2.90 -8.26
N TRP A 109 -5.36 2.92 -7.84
CA TRP A 109 -4.39 3.84 -8.43
C TRP A 109 -3.96 3.40 -9.83
N SER A 110 -3.81 2.09 -10.07
CA SER A 110 -3.34 1.60 -11.37
C SER A 110 -4.37 1.84 -12.48
N ARG A 111 -5.67 1.63 -12.23
CA ARG A 111 -6.72 1.80 -13.25
C ARG A 111 -7.25 3.21 -13.39
N LEU A 112 -7.25 4.00 -12.32
CA LEU A 112 -7.84 5.34 -12.35
C LEU A 112 -6.82 6.43 -12.69
N VAL A 113 -5.55 6.20 -12.35
CA VAL A 113 -4.49 7.22 -12.46
C VAL A 113 -3.43 6.79 -13.45
N VAL A 114 -2.68 5.72 -13.15
CA VAL A 114 -1.51 5.34 -13.94
C VAL A 114 -1.88 4.95 -15.37
N SER A 115 -2.89 4.09 -15.57
CA SER A 115 -3.33 3.65 -16.91
C SER A 115 -3.72 4.80 -17.85
N ARG A 116 -4.19 5.92 -17.29
CA ARG A 116 -4.59 7.14 -18.03
C ARG A 116 -3.39 8.04 -18.33
N LEU A 117 -2.32 7.92 -17.57
CA LEU A 117 -1.13 8.78 -17.61
C LEU A 117 0.10 8.05 -18.17
N ILE A 118 -0.10 6.93 -18.87
CA ILE A 118 0.96 6.19 -19.56
C ILE A 118 0.59 5.99 -21.04
N PRO A 119 1.53 6.19 -21.98
CA PRO A 119 1.26 6.00 -23.41
C PRO A 119 1.32 4.52 -23.84
N LYS A 120 1.93 3.66 -23.01
CA LYS A 120 2.12 2.22 -23.24
C LYS A 120 2.17 1.47 -21.90
N PRO A 121 1.94 0.15 -21.89
CA PRO A 121 2.05 -0.63 -20.67
C PRO A 121 3.41 -0.47 -19.97
N ILE A 122 3.39 -0.48 -18.63
CA ILE A 122 4.58 -0.47 -17.79
C ILE A 122 4.64 -1.79 -17.02
N THR A 123 5.75 -2.51 -17.15
CA THR A 123 6.06 -3.71 -16.39
C THR A 123 6.95 -3.35 -15.19
N TYR A 124 6.68 -3.97 -14.05
CA TYR A 124 7.48 -3.84 -12.82
C TYR A 124 7.42 -5.17 -12.06
N PHE A 125 8.11 -5.28 -10.92
CA PHE A 125 8.13 -6.51 -10.15
C PHE A 125 7.72 -6.33 -8.70
N SER A 126 6.94 -7.26 -8.17
CA SER A 126 6.76 -7.42 -6.72
C SER A 126 7.73 -8.51 -6.24
N THR A 127 8.82 -8.12 -5.59
CA THR A 127 9.78 -9.06 -5.01
C THR A 127 9.42 -9.29 -3.55
N GLN A 128 9.04 -10.52 -3.22
CA GLN A 128 8.45 -10.91 -1.94
C GLN A 128 9.35 -11.91 -1.21
N ILE A 129 9.40 -11.80 0.11
CA ILE A 129 10.13 -12.68 1.03
C ILE A 129 9.15 -13.28 2.03
N VAL A 130 9.20 -14.60 2.20
CA VAL A 130 8.36 -15.37 3.14
C VAL A 130 9.23 -16.35 3.92
N ARG A 131 9.02 -16.46 5.23
CA ARG A 131 9.67 -17.51 6.05
C ARG A 131 9.04 -18.88 5.74
N GLY A 132 9.84 -19.90 5.47
CA GLY A 132 9.42 -21.23 5.02
C GLY A 132 8.91 -22.19 6.11
N GLY A 133 8.32 -21.68 7.18
CA GLY A 133 7.71 -22.51 8.23
C GLY A 133 6.42 -23.21 7.78
N GLU A 134 6.05 -24.29 8.46
CA GLU A 134 4.89 -25.13 8.11
C GLU A 134 3.60 -24.32 7.92
N ILE A 135 3.33 -23.38 8.83
CA ILE A 135 2.15 -22.51 8.77
C ILE A 135 2.14 -21.69 7.48
N ASN A 136 3.24 -21.02 7.12
CA ASN A 136 3.26 -20.17 5.94
C ASN A 136 3.12 -21.00 4.65
N ARG A 137 3.65 -22.23 4.63
CA ARG A 137 3.47 -23.17 3.52
C ARG A 137 2.03 -23.67 3.39
N GLU A 138 1.32 -23.84 4.51
CA GLU A 138 -0.11 -24.17 4.48
C GLU A 138 -0.96 -23.03 3.91
N TYR A 139 -0.65 -21.78 4.28
CA TYR A 139 -1.44 -20.61 3.87
C TYR A 139 -1.12 -20.09 2.46
N CYS A 140 0.05 -20.41 1.92
CA CYS A 140 0.50 -19.91 0.63
C CYS A 140 1.43 -20.92 -0.06
N PRO A 141 0.95 -22.16 -0.33
CA PRO A 141 1.75 -23.21 -0.93
C PRO A 141 2.29 -22.81 -2.30
N GLU A 142 1.49 -22.07 -3.08
CA GLU A 142 1.82 -21.63 -4.43
C GLU A 142 3.02 -20.69 -4.44
N PHE A 143 3.26 -19.94 -3.36
CA PHE A 143 4.46 -19.11 -3.23
C PHE A 143 5.73 -19.94 -3.38
N PHE A 144 5.79 -21.10 -2.71
CA PHE A 144 6.99 -21.92 -2.56
C PHE A 144 7.30 -22.82 -3.75
N GLU A 145 6.41 -22.93 -4.75
CA GLU A 145 6.65 -23.74 -5.96
C GLU A 145 7.82 -23.21 -6.80
N GLU A 146 7.97 -21.89 -6.85
CA GLU A 146 8.99 -21.19 -7.65
C GLU A 146 9.83 -20.22 -6.79
N ALA A 147 9.76 -20.33 -5.46
CA ALA A 147 10.55 -19.48 -4.58
C ALA A 147 11.95 -20.08 -4.34
N GLU A 148 12.94 -19.19 -4.27
CA GLU A 148 14.33 -19.56 -4.03
C GLU A 148 14.67 -19.34 -2.56
N SER A 149 15.34 -20.31 -1.94
CA SER A 149 15.83 -20.16 -0.57
C SER A 149 16.96 -19.12 -0.52
N LEU A 150 16.86 -18.18 0.40
CA LEU A 150 17.87 -17.15 0.62
C LEU A 150 19.03 -17.74 1.43
N THR A 151 20.13 -18.03 0.74
CA THR A 151 21.37 -18.59 1.32
C THR A 151 22.62 -17.75 1.03
N GLY A 152 22.47 -16.73 0.17
CA GLY A 152 23.52 -15.80 -0.18
C GLY A 152 22.94 -14.42 -0.46
N GLU A 153 23.79 -13.40 -0.38
CA GLU A 153 23.40 -12.00 -0.54
C GLU A 153 22.76 -11.76 -1.92
N VAL A 154 21.51 -11.28 -1.92
CA VAL A 154 20.77 -10.92 -3.15
C VAL A 154 20.79 -9.41 -3.38
N CYS A 155 20.80 -8.63 -2.29
CA CYS A 155 20.98 -7.18 -2.32
C CYS A 155 21.47 -6.68 -0.96
N SER A 156 22.32 -5.64 -0.97
CA SER A 156 23.02 -5.13 0.21
C SER A 156 22.15 -4.42 1.25
N GLY A 157 20.88 -4.19 0.93
CA GLY A 157 19.92 -3.52 1.82
C GLY A 157 19.08 -4.47 2.68
N LEU A 158 19.33 -5.78 2.63
CA LEU A 158 18.61 -6.77 3.43
C LEU A 158 19.36 -7.13 4.71
N PRO A 159 18.64 -7.40 5.82
CA PRO A 159 19.25 -7.94 7.03
C PRO A 159 19.92 -9.30 6.80
N ASP A 160 21.11 -9.49 7.37
CA ASP A 160 21.89 -10.74 7.25
C ASP A 160 21.11 -11.98 7.73
N GLU A 161 20.22 -11.81 8.70
CA GLU A 161 19.38 -12.87 9.26
C GLU A 161 18.40 -13.49 8.24
N LEU A 162 18.16 -12.84 7.09
CA LEU A 162 17.33 -13.39 6.03
C LEU A 162 18.05 -14.48 5.22
N TYR A 163 19.37 -14.61 5.33
CA TYR A 163 20.19 -15.51 4.51
C TYR A 163 20.50 -16.87 5.17
N ASP A 164 19.76 -17.23 6.23
CA ASP A 164 19.95 -18.49 6.96
C ASP A 164 19.36 -19.74 6.26
N GLY A 165 18.83 -19.58 5.03
CA GLY A 165 18.15 -20.63 4.27
C GLY A 165 16.70 -20.87 4.68
N THR A 166 16.20 -20.24 5.74
CA THR A 166 14.81 -20.40 6.22
C THR A 166 13.83 -19.44 5.57
N PHE A 167 14.32 -18.40 4.90
CA PHE A 167 13.51 -17.48 4.10
C PHE A 167 13.59 -17.79 2.61
N TYR A 168 12.49 -17.50 1.93
CA TYR A 168 12.32 -17.77 0.52
C TYR A 168 11.90 -16.50 -0.20
N LEU A 169 12.50 -16.27 -1.37
CA LEU A 169 12.26 -15.11 -2.21
C LEU A 169 11.54 -15.53 -3.48
N ARG A 170 10.56 -14.74 -3.89
CA ARG A 170 9.92 -14.87 -5.20
C ARG A 170 9.68 -13.51 -5.82
N LYS A 171 9.93 -13.43 -7.13
CA LYS A 171 9.74 -12.22 -7.92
C LYS A 171 8.54 -12.39 -8.85
N TYR A 172 7.52 -11.56 -8.66
CA TYR A 172 6.30 -11.58 -9.46
C TYR A 172 6.34 -10.49 -10.52
N PRO A 173 6.25 -10.81 -11.83
CA PRO A 173 6.04 -9.78 -12.84
C PRO A 173 4.64 -9.19 -12.70
N CYS A 174 4.56 -7.86 -12.75
CA CYS A 174 3.32 -7.09 -12.70
C CYS A 174 3.27 -6.14 -13.89
N GLU A 175 2.07 -5.82 -14.37
CA GLU A 175 1.87 -4.89 -15.49
C GLU A 175 0.71 -3.95 -15.20
N VAL A 176 0.90 -2.67 -15.54
CA VAL A 176 -0.18 -1.70 -15.67
C VAL A 176 -0.37 -1.39 -17.16
N ALA A 177 -1.50 -1.83 -17.71
CA ALA A 177 -1.86 -1.54 -19.09
C ALA A 177 -2.35 -0.09 -19.25
N ALA A 178 -2.00 0.52 -20.39
CA ALA A 178 -2.57 1.81 -20.79
C ALA A 178 -4.06 1.63 -21.12
N SER A 179 -4.89 2.60 -20.72
CA SER A 179 -6.34 2.58 -21.00
C SER A 179 -6.83 4.01 -21.14
N ASP A 180 -7.40 4.37 -22.30
CA ASP A 180 -7.87 5.74 -22.59
C ASP A 180 -6.88 6.84 -22.16
N PRO A 181 -5.63 6.80 -22.65
CA PRO A 181 -4.58 7.67 -22.17
C PRO A 181 -4.86 9.13 -22.53
N ILE A 182 -4.56 10.03 -21.60
CA ILE A 182 -4.66 11.47 -21.82
C ILE A 182 -3.33 12.05 -22.28
N ALA A 183 -3.39 13.17 -23.01
CA ALA A 183 -2.20 13.84 -23.55
C ALA A 183 -1.47 14.72 -22.52
N PHE A 184 -1.26 14.23 -21.30
CA PHE A 184 -0.46 14.92 -20.29
C PHE A 184 1.04 14.72 -20.56
N ARG A 185 1.80 15.82 -20.63
CA ARG A 185 3.25 15.79 -20.90
C ARG A 185 4.10 16.37 -19.78
N GLY A 186 3.47 16.91 -18.72
CA GLY A 186 4.15 17.45 -17.56
C GLY A 186 4.83 16.38 -16.71
N LYS A 187 5.61 16.81 -15.71
CA LYS A 187 6.27 15.89 -14.76
C LYS A 187 5.31 15.52 -13.64
N ILE A 188 5.34 14.24 -13.23
CA ILE A 188 4.50 13.71 -12.15
C ILE A 188 5.32 13.58 -10.88
N TYR A 189 4.80 14.12 -9.77
CA TYR A 189 5.37 14.02 -8.43
C TYR A 189 4.39 13.29 -7.51
N LEU A 190 4.84 12.20 -6.88
CA LEU A 190 4.08 11.48 -5.86
C LEU A 190 4.52 11.96 -4.48
N LEU A 191 3.67 12.76 -3.83
CA LEU A 191 3.96 13.31 -2.50
C LEU A 191 3.53 12.34 -1.40
N VAL A 192 4.52 11.88 -0.62
CA VAL A 192 4.38 10.84 0.40
C VAL A 192 4.74 11.34 1.81
N ASP A 193 4.27 10.60 2.82
CA ASP A 193 4.71 10.77 4.20
C ASP A 193 4.83 9.42 4.92
N ARG A 194 5.33 9.44 6.17
CA ARG A 194 5.48 8.25 7.02
C ARG A 194 4.19 7.45 7.31
N LYS A 195 3.01 7.98 6.96
CA LYS A 195 1.72 7.30 7.16
C LYS A 195 1.25 6.58 5.89
N VAL A 196 1.95 6.75 4.78
CA VAL A 196 1.73 5.99 3.55
C VAL A 196 2.00 4.50 3.83
N PHE A 197 1.02 3.64 3.56
CA PHE A 197 1.05 2.22 3.94
C PHE A 197 0.39 1.32 2.88
N SER A 198 0.69 0.02 2.90
CA SER A 198 0.06 -1.01 2.04
C SER A 198 0.11 -0.59 0.57
N SER A 199 -0.98 -0.72 -0.18
CA SER A 199 -1.03 -0.40 -1.62
C SER A 199 -0.54 1.01 -1.98
N ALA A 200 -0.65 1.99 -1.08
CA ALA A 200 -0.10 3.33 -1.32
C ALA A 200 1.43 3.35 -1.22
N GLY A 201 2.02 2.56 -0.32
CA GLY A 201 3.47 2.33 -0.27
C GLY A 201 3.98 1.53 -1.47
N GLY A 202 3.24 0.50 -1.89
CA GLY A 202 3.52 -0.23 -3.13
C GLY A 202 3.45 0.66 -4.38
N TRP A 203 2.59 1.69 -4.39
CA TRP A 203 2.57 2.69 -5.45
C TRP A 203 3.82 3.57 -5.46
N ALA A 204 4.34 3.95 -4.28
CA ALA A 204 5.62 4.66 -4.19
C ALA A 204 6.77 3.80 -4.73
N ASP A 205 6.82 2.52 -4.37
CA ASP A 205 7.82 1.59 -4.89
C ASP A 205 7.71 1.39 -6.41
N PHE A 206 6.48 1.28 -6.94
CA PHE A 206 6.24 1.28 -8.39
C PHE A 206 6.85 2.52 -9.06
N CYS A 207 6.69 3.71 -8.47
CA CYS A 207 7.27 4.94 -9.01
C CYS A 207 8.81 4.86 -9.03
N LYS A 208 9.42 4.37 -7.93
CA LYS A 208 10.87 4.19 -7.83
C LYS A 208 11.41 3.18 -8.85
N GLN A 209 10.73 2.06 -9.05
CA GLN A 209 11.15 1.02 -10.00
C GLN A 209 11.07 1.49 -11.46
N THR A 210 10.04 2.28 -11.79
CA THR A 210 9.67 2.56 -13.18
C THR A 210 10.09 3.94 -13.67
N GLY A 211 10.40 4.86 -12.75
CA GLY A 211 10.63 6.26 -13.06
C GLY A 211 9.37 6.99 -13.55
N TRP A 212 8.18 6.40 -13.41
CA TRP A 212 6.93 6.98 -13.89
C TRP A 212 6.58 8.32 -13.20
N ALA A 213 6.90 8.43 -11.91
CA ALA A 213 6.76 9.66 -11.14
C ALA A 213 7.96 9.82 -10.19
N THR A 214 8.32 11.07 -9.87
CA THR A 214 9.30 11.37 -8.83
C THR A 214 8.64 11.30 -7.46
N VAL A 215 9.12 10.44 -6.57
CA VAL A 215 8.63 10.32 -5.19
C VAL A 215 9.23 11.43 -4.35
N VAL A 216 8.40 12.22 -3.67
CA VAL A 216 8.85 13.38 -2.88
C VAL A 216 8.20 13.41 -1.51
N GLY A 217 8.86 14.01 -0.52
CA GLY A 217 8.30 14.14 0.85
C GLY A 217 9.14 13.45 1.91
N GLU A 218 8.52 12.58 2.70
CA GLU A 218 9.21 11.76 3.72
C GLU A 218 9.20 10.28 3.32
N THR A 219 10.13 9.49 3.85
CA THR A 219 10.08 8.02 3.77
C THR A 219 8.71 7.50 4.19
N THR A 220 8.14 6.58 3.41
CA THR A 220 6.83 5.99 3.69
C THR A 220 6.84 5.16 4.97
N GLY A 221 5.66 4.70 5.41
CA GLY A 221 5.61 3.55 6.32
C GLY A 221 6.15 2.28 5.67
N VAL A 222 6.23 1.21 6.47
CA VAL A 222 6.67 -0.13 6.05
C VAL A 222 5.51 -0.96 5.46
N GLN A 223 5.80 -2.17 4.98
CA GLN A 223 4.81 -3.14 4.47
C GLN A 223 3.94 -2.59 3.33
N GLY A 224 4.55 -1.83 2.42
CA GLY A 224 3.96 -1.43 1.14
C GLY A 224 3.93 -2.56 0.12
N ILE A 225 4.79 -3.58 0.29
CA ILE A 225 4.92 -4.72 -0.60
C ILE A 225 4.69 -6.01 0.22
N GLY A 226 3.82 -6.89 -0.29
CA GLY A 226 3.55 -8.17 0.36
C GLY A 226 2.14 -8.67 0.10
N ARG A 227 1.61 -9.44 1.06
CA ARG A 227 0.27 -10.04 1.00
C ARG A 227 -0.51 -9.72 2.28
N ASP A 228 -1.83 -9.88 2.20
CA ASP A 228 -2.68 -9.72 3.38
C ASP A 228 -2.21 -10.65 4.52
N PRO A 229 -2.10 -10.15 5.76
CA PRO A 229 -1.58 -10.94 6.87
C PRO A 229 -2.49 -12.11 7.20
N ILE A 230 -1.92 -13.22 7.66
CA ILE A 230 -2.66 -14.42 8.03
C ILE A 230 -3.12 -14.38 9.49
N VAL A 231 -4.18 -15.13 9.79
CA VAL A 231 -4.66 -15.35 11.16
C VAL A 231 -4.58 -16.82 11.49
N ILE A 232 -3.91 -17.14 12.59
CA ILE A 232 -3.84 -18.51 13.13
C ILE A 232 -4.54 -18.58 14.48
N SER A 233 -5.02 -19.77 14.85
CA SER A 233 -5.43 -20.08 16.22
C SER A 233 -4.28 -20.75 16.97
N LEU A 234 -3.95 -20.25 18.16
CA LEU A 234 -2.93 -20.86 19.02
C LEU A 234 -3.44 -22.18 19.63
N PRO A 235 -2.66 -23.26 19.62
CA PRO A 235 -3.15 -24.63 19.87
C PRO A 235 -3.75 -24.84 21.26
N GLU A 236 -3.12 -24.28 22.31
CA GLU A 236 -3.55 -24.48 23.69
C GLU A 236 -4.60 -23.46 24.14
N SER A 237 -4.45 -22.21 23.72
CA SER A 237 -5.31 -21.12 24.16
C SER A 237 -6.54 -20.94 23.28
N GLY A 238 -6.45 -21.21 21.98
CA GLY A 238 -7.48 -20.81 21.00
C GLY A 238 -7.50 -19.30 20.73
N LEU A 239 -6.46 -18.56 21.14
CA LEU A 239 -6.32 -17.14 20.81
C LEU A 239 -5.97 -16.97 19.33
N LEU A 240 -6.60 -15.99 18.68
CA LEU A 240 -6.31 -15.66 17.29
C LEU A 240 -5.12 -14.69 17.22
N LEU A 241 -4.06 -15.11 16.51
CA LEU A 241 -2.90 -14.28 16.21
C LEU A 241 -2.94 -13.86 14.74
N ARG A 242 -2.96 -12.55 14.48
CA ARG A 242 -2.80 -11.96 13.15
C ARG A 242 -1.38 -11.47 12.97
N TYR A 243 -0.66 -11.93 11.95
CA TYR A 243 0.71 -11.49 11.70
C TYR A 243 1.04 -11.34 10.20
N PRO A 244 1.91 -10.39 9.83
CA PRO A 244 2.42 -10.28 8.47
C PRO A 244 3.39 -11.45 8.21
N TYR A 245 3.06 -12.28 7.23
CA TYR A 245 3.90 -13.45 6.88
C TYR A 245 4.74 -13.22 5.62
N CYS A 246 4.41 -12.19 4.84
CA CYS A 246 5.04 -11.83 3.58
C CYS A 246 5.40 -10.34 3.61
N ASN A 247 6.65 -10.03 3.27
CA ASN A 247 7.17 -8.68 3.08
C ASN A 247 7.87 -8.59 1.72
N GLY A 248 8.32 -7.40 1.32
CA GLY A 248 9.03 -7.24 0.05
C GLY A 248 10.35 -6.51 0.13
N ILE A 249 11.01 -6.46 -1.02
CA ILE A 249 12.23 -5.69 -1.27
C ILE A 249 11.85 -4.44 -2.07
N ASN A 250 12.30 -3.29 -1.61
CA ASN A 250 12.16 -2.02 -2.31
C ASN A 250 12.99 -2.00 -3.61
N ALA A 251 12.68 -1.06 -4.49
CA ALA A 251 13.44 -0.78 -5.71
C ALA A 251 14.94 -0.51 -5.46
N ASP A 252 15.30 0.04 -4.29
CA ASP A 252 16.68 0.33 -3.89
C ASP A 252 17.39 -0.86 -3.20
N GLY A 253 16.75 -2.03 -3.15
CA GLY A 253 17.29 -3.25 -2.55
C GLY A 253 17.12 -3.32 -1.02
N THR A 254 16.51 -2.33 -0.38
CA THR A 254 16.27 -2.35 1.07
C THR A 254 15.05 -3.17 1.46
N PHE A 255 15.04 -3.70 2.68
CA PHE A 255 13.91 -4.46 3.19
C PHE A 255 12.72 -3.54 3.53
N ASN A 256 11.63 -3.65 2.76
CA ASN A 256 10.45 -2.79 2.91
C ASN A 256 9.77 -2.94 4.28
N GLY A 257 9.91 -4.11 4.92
CA GLY A 257 9.38 -4.40 6.25
C GLY A 257 9.99 -3.56 7.38
N GLU A 258 11.17 -2.97 7.17
CA GLU A 258 11.89 -2.16 8.16
C GLU A 258 12.07 -0.71 7.73
N VAL A 259 12.32 -0.47 6.43
CA VAL A 259 12.72 0.84 5.94
C VAL A 259 11.57 1.66 5.36
N GLY A 260 10.59 1.01 4.72
CA GLY A 260 9.64 1.71 3.83
C GLY A 260 10.32 2.21 2.55
N VAL A 261 9.63 3.03 1.76
CA VAL A 261 10.15 3.57 0.48
C VAL A 261 10.71 4.97 0.71
N ARG A 262 12.00 5.18 0.41
CA ARG A 262 12.66 6.48 0.52
C ARG A 262 12.30 7.37 -0.68
N PRO A 263 12.02 8.68 -0.46
CA PRO A 263 11.73 9.60 -1.55
C PRO A 263 12.98 9.82 -2.43
N ASP A 264 12.76 10.23 -3.68
CA ASP A 264 13.80 10.77 -4.56
C ASP A 264 14.26 12.15 -4.08
N ILE A 265 13.32 12.97 -3.60
CA ILE A 265 13.59 14.31 -3.05
C ILE A 265 12.90 14.44 -1.71
N GLU A 266 13.68 14.66 -0.65
CA GLU A 266 13.12 14.98 0.66
C GLU A 266 12.50 16.37 0.66
N ILE A 267 11.23 16.46 1.06
CA ILE A 267 10.54 17.72 1.30
C ILE A 267 10.07 17.72 2.75
N HIS A 268 10.66 18.60 3.55
CA HIS A 268 10.32 18.72 4.97
C HIS A 268 9.11 19.63 5.18
N GLY A 269 8.43 19.46 6.31
CA GLY A 269 7.34 20.30 6.79
C GLY A 269 6.89 19.79 8.16
N LYS A 270 6.46 20.67 9.07
CA LYS A 270 6.00 20.29 10.41
C LYS A 270 4.72 19.46 10.34
N ASP A 271 3.92 19.69 9.30
CA ASP A 271 2.77 18.89 8.95
C ASP A 271 2.64 18.71 7.42
N LYS A 272 1.61 17.95 7.02
CA LYS A 272 1.35 17.63 5.61
C LYS A 272 1.02 18.84 4.74
N ASN A 273 0.47 19.91 5.32
CA ASN A 273 0.10 21.11 4.58
C ASN A 273 1.35 21.97 4.31
N GLU A 274 2.19 22.17 5.33
CA GLU A 274 3.47 22.85 5.17
C GLU A 274 4.36 22.11 4.17
N ARG A 275 4.40 20.78 4.21
CA ARG A 275 5.14 19.97 3.24
C ARG A 275 4.65 20.14 1.81
N LEU A 276 3.33 20.11 1.60
CA LEU A 276 2.74 20.37 0.29
C LEU A 276 3.07 21.78 -0.20
N GLN A 277 2.98 22.78 0.68
CA GLN A 277 3.32 24.16 0.37
C GLN A 277 4.79 24.29 -0.06
N ASN A 278 5.71 23.67 0.68
CA ASN A 278 7.13 23.65 0.35
C ASN A 278 7.41 22.97 -1.01
N LEU A 279 6.68 21.90 -1.34
CA LEU A 279 6.77 21.28 -2.67
C LEU A 279 6.26 22.23 -3.77
N ILE A 280 5.14 22.93 -3.55
CA ILE A 280 4.59 23.88 -4.51
C ILE A 280 5.59 25.02 -4.77
N GLU A 281 6.23 25.53 -3.73
CA GLU A 281 7.27 26.55 -3.82
C GLU A 281 8.51 26.04 -4.59
N TYR A 282 8.96 24.83 -4.28
CA TYR A 282 10.04 24.16 -5.00
C TYR A 282 9.75 24.05 -6.50
N LEU A 283 8.55 23.60 -6.88
CA LEU A 283 8.16 23.46 -8.29
C LEU A 283 7.95 24.79 -8.99
N SER A 284 7.52 25.83 -8.28
CA SER A 284 7.31 27.16 -8.84
C SER A 284 8.63 27.89 -9.13
N ALA A 285 9.74 27.41 -8.56
CA ALA A 285 11.08 27.97 -8.77
C ALA A 285 11.87 27.27 -9.90
N LEU A 286 11.36 26.16 -10.44
CA LEU A 286 11.94 25.42 -11.58
C LEU A 286 11.54 26.04 -12.92
#